data_AF-A0A7W4ACX1-F1
#
_entry.id   AF-A0A7W4ACX1-F1
#
_cell.length_a   1.000
_cell.length_b   1.000
_cell.length_c   1.000
_cell.angle_alpha   90.00
_cell.angle_beta   90.00
_cell.angle_gamma   90.00
#
_symmetry.space_group_name_H-M   'P 1'
#
loop_
_entity.id
_entity.type
_entity.pdbx_description
1 polymer ?
#
loop_
_entity_poly.entity_id
_entity_poly.type
_entity_poly.pdbx_seq_one_letter_code
_entity_poly.pdbx_strand_id
1 'polypeptide(L)'
;MKLKITSLAIGLAILSGCSSNDDMADRLEALENQRAANEAAQLEKSTVQQEKELEALPEWVLSPPASDSTGFYGVGIAQSKQLNHSRRAARLQAEFELAKQTGQEFSGSERSFEQGGASGEVNTQTTFLIDQIVDSIPVVGYQIVDQKLTTINGQFHAYTLLKLPYEEFNKALQQLKAKSNNNAVLKQFDDLERRLGKRRAEKEKATQAEHNRELELIEARTKALNPSTETKNNSTKG
;
A
#
# COMPACT_ATOMS: atom_id res chain seq x y z
N MET A 1 -37.33 -53.93 59.13
CA MET A 1 -37.81 -53.49 60.46
C MET A 1 -36.96 -52.30 60.89
N LYS A 2 -37.58 -51.11 60.95
CA LYS A 2 -37.28 -49.90 61.72
C LYS A 2 -36.02 -49.05 61.42
N LEU A 3 -36.28 -47.90 60.78
CA LEU A 3 -35.60 -46.61 60.93
C LEU A 3 -35.29 -46.29 62.41
N LYS A 4 -34.14 -45.61 62.65
CA LYS A 4 -34.06 -44.51 63.62
C LYS A 4 -33.11 -43.42 63.13
N ILE A 5 -33.69 -42.23 62.95
CA ILE A 5 -33.05 -40.92 62.84
C ILE A 5 -32.81 -40.45 64.28
N THR A 6 -31.59 -40.02 64.61
CA THR A 6 -31.33 -39.12 65.75
C THR A 6 -30.19 -38.17 65.42
N SER A 7 -30.56 -36.90 65.35
CA SER A 7 -29.76 -35.69 65.23
C SER A 7 -28.94 -35.43 66.51
N LEU A 8 -27.68 -34.99 66.39
CA LEU A 8 -27.02 -34.25 67.47
C LEU A 8 -25.94 -33.27 66.95
N ALA A 9 -26.29 -31.98 67.06
CA ALA A 9 -25.48 -30.79 67.34
C ALA A 9 -24.00 -30.69 66.90
N ILE A 10 -23.78 -29.78 65.95
CA ILE A 10 -22.92 -28.57 66.04
C ILE A 10 -21.72 -28.66 67.01
N GLY A 11 -20.54 -28.85 66.42
CA GLY A 11 -19.28 -28.36 66.96
C GLY A 11 -18.66 -27.39 65.95
N LEU A 12 -18.85 -26.09 66.17
CA LEU A 12 -18.11 -25.03 65.47
C LEU A 12 -16.61 -25.23 65.78
N ALA A 13 -15.87 -25.82 64.84
CA ALA A 13 -14.42 -25.72 64.84
C ALA A 13 -14.09 -24.28 64.44
N ILE A 14 -13.63 -23.53 65.43
CA ILE A 14 -13.21 -22.15 65.33
C ILE A 14 -12.03 -22.10 64.33
N LEU A 15 -12.29 -21.63 63.12
CA LEU A 15 -11.27 -21.12 62.20
C LEU A 15 -10.79 -19.76 62.72
N SER A 16 -10.06 -19.77 63.84
CA SER A 16 -9.31 -18.62 64.33
C SER A 16 -7.83 -18.86 64.03
N GLY A 17 -7.44 -18.41 62.84
CA GLY A 17 -6.08 -18.53 62.33
C GLY A 17 -5.79 -17.59 61.15
N CYS A 18 -6.23 -16.33 61.22
CA CYS A 18 -5.74 -15.24 60.36
C CYS A 18 -5.42 -14.03 61.26
N SER A 19 -4.31 -14.10 61.99
CA SER A 19 -3.68 -12.95 62.63
C SER A 19 -2.50 -12.49 61.78
N SER A 20 -2.80 -11.87 60.63
CA SER A 20 -1.93 -10.90 59.95
C SER A 20 -2.72 -10.30 58.79
N ASN A 21 -3.47 -9.23 59.07
CA ASN A 21 -4.29 -8.54 58.08
C ASN A 21 -3.47 -7.52 57.25
N ASP A 22 -2.34 -7.06 57.80
CA ASP A 22 -1.42 -6.12 57.13
C ASP A 22 -0.60 -6.81 56.02
N ASP A 23 -0.16 -8.05 56.25
CA ASP A 23 0.62 -8.85 55.27
C ASP A 23 -0.18 -9.20 54.00
N MET A 24 -1.51 -9.27 54.08
CA MET A 24 -2.37 -9.53 52.91
C MET A 24 -2.56 -8.28 52.04
N ALA A 25 -2.64 -7.09 52.64
CA ALA A 25 -2.76 -5.83 51.91
C ALA A 25 -1.46 -5.53 51.14
N ASP A 26 -0.31 -5.63 51.82
CA ASP A 26 1.01 -5.43 51.22
C ASP A 26 1.27 -6.43 50.08
N ARG A 27 0.83 -7.68 50.25
CA ARG A 27 0.93 -8.71 49.20
C ARG A 27 0.02 -8.44 48.01
N LEU A 28 -1.17 -7.87 48.23
CA LEU A 28 -2.06 -7.47 47.14
C LEU A 28 -1.45 -6.31 46.34
N GLU A 29 -0.93 -5.30 47.02
CA GLU A 29 -0.25 -4.15 46.40
C GLU A 29 0.99 -4.60 45.61
N ALA A 30 1.81 -5.50 46.16
CA ALA A 30 2.96 -6.07 45.47
C ALA A 30 2.55 -6.85 44.20
N LEU A 31 1.44 -7.60 44.24
CA LEU A 31 0.92 -8.32 43.08
C LEU A 31 0.37 -7.37 42.00
N GLU A 32 -0.31 -6.30 42.41
CA GLU A 32 -0.83 -5.27 41.50
C GLU A 32 0.31 -4.50 40.84
N ASN A 33 1.30 -4.06 41.62
CA ASN A 33 2.52 -3.43 41.11
C ASN A 33 3.29 -4.36 40.16
N GLN A 34 3.37 -5.66 40.47
CA GLN A 34 4.01 -6.63 39.58
C GLN A 34 3.23 -6.81 38.27
N ARG A 35 1.89 -6.82 38.31
CA ARG A 35 1.05 -6.87 37.10
C ARG A 35 1.22 -5.61 36.25
N ALA A 36 1.17 -4.43 36.87
CA ALA A 36 1.38 -3.16 36.19
C ALA A 36 2.78 -3.10 35.55
N ALA A 37 3.82 -3.56 36.25
CA ALA A 37 5.18 -3.63 35.70
C ALA A 37 5.29 -4.64 34.54
N ASN A 38 4.63 -5.79 34.63
CA ASN A 38 4.59 -6.78 33.55
C ASN A 38 3.84 -6.26 32.32
N GLU A 39 2.73 -5.56 32.52
CA GLU A 39 1.95 -4.95 31.45
C GLU A 39 2.73 -3.82 30.78
N ALA A 40 3.36 -2.93 31.56
CA ALA A 40 4.24 -1.90 31.05
C ALA A 40 5.41 -2.48 30.24
N ALA A 41 6.04 -3.55 30.74
CA ALA A 41 7.12 -4.24 30.02
C ALA A 41 6.63 -4.95 28.75
N GLN A 42 5.38 -5.43 28.71
CA GLN A 42 4.78 -5.98 27.49
C GLN A 42 4.48 -4.88 26.47
N LEU A 43 3.95 -3.75 26.93
CA LEU A 43 3.67 -2.61 26.08
C LEU A 43 4.97 -2.10 25.45
N GLU A 44 6.01 -1.87 26.25
CA GLU A 44 7.33 -1.45 25.77
C GLU A 44 7.91 -2.42 24.74
N LYS A 45 7.83 -3.74 25.00
CA LYS A 45 8.26 -4.76 24.03
C LYS A 45 7.47 -4.69 22.72
N SER A 46 6.17 -4.44 22.79
CA SER A 46 5.32 -4.34 21.60
C SER A 46 5.60 -3.05 20.81
N THR A 47 5.85 -1.92 21.48
CA THR A 47 6.25 -0.67 20.85
C THR A 47 7.59 -0.84 20.12
N VAL A 48 8.60 -1.41 20.78
CA VAL A 48 9.91 -1.68 20.15
C VAL A 48 9.78 -2.64 18.97
N GLN A 49 8.85 -3.60 19.01
CA GLN A 49 8.58 -4.47 17.87
C GLN A 49 7.93 -3.72 16.70
N GLN A 50 6.97 -2.84 16.96
CA GLN A 50 6.32 -2.02 15.94
C GLN A 50 7.32 -1.05 15.28
N GLU A 51 8.21 -0.44 16.06
CA GLU A 51 9.26 0.43 15.53
C GLU A 51 10.19 -0.33 14.57
N LYS A 52 10.62 -1.54 14.95
CA LYS A 52 11.40 -2.42 14.07
C LYS A 52 10.65 -2.82 12.79
N GLU A 53 9.34 -3.02 12.88
CA GLU A 53 8.50 -3.29 11.70
C GLU A 53 8.50 -2.09 10.74
N LEU A 54 8.37 -0.86 11.26
CA LEU A 54 8.39 0.37 10.48
C LEU A 54 9.77 0.62 9.83
N GLU A 55 10.85 0.43 10.58
CA GLU A 55 12.23 0.57 10.05
C GLU A 55 12.55 -0.47 8.96
N ALA A 56 11.92 -1.64 9.03
CA ALA A 56 12.12 -2.70 8.05
C ALA A 56 11.37 -2.42 6.73
N LEU A 57 10.41 -1.49 6.69
CA LEU A 57 9.65 -1.15 5.49
C LEU A 57 10.57 -0.55 4.42
N PRO A 58 10.49 -1.01 3.16
CA PRO A 58 11.03 -0.25 2.05
C PRO A 58 10.38 1.14 1.95
N GLU A 59 11.14 2.16 1.58
CA GLU A 59 10.64 3.54 1.45
C GLU A 59 9.45 3.65 0.48
N TRP A 60 9.51 2.91 -0.64
CA TRP A 60 8.44 2.85 -1.63
C TRP A 60 7.15 2.19 -1.13
N VAL A 61 7.16 1.53 0.04
CA VAL A 61 5.92 1.07 0.69
C VAL A 61 5.21 2.22 1.40
N LEU A 62 5.98 3.11 2.03
CA LEU A 62 5.45 4.28 2.72
C LEU A 62 5.02 5.38 1.74
N SER A 63 5.78 5.52 0.65
CA SER A 63 5.49 6.45 -0.43
C SER A 63 5.55 5.72 -1.77
N PRO A 64 4.46 5.01 -2.16
CA PRO A 64 4.38 4.32 -3.43
C PRO A 64 4.66 5.27 -4.59
N PRO A 65 5.50 4.87 -5.56
CA PRO A 65 5.67 5.64 -6.78
C PRO A 65 4.30 5.86 -7.44
N ALA A 66 3.97 7.12 -7.71
CA ALA A 66 2.79 7.43 -8.50
C ALA A 66 3.01 6.97 -9.95
N SER A 67 1.92 6.68 -10.66
CA SER A 67 1.98 6.42 -12.09
C SER A 67 2.65 7.60 -12.82
N ASP A 68 3.68 7.29 -13.59
CA ASP A 68 4.50 8.23 -14.35
C ASP A 68 4.16 8.15 -15.85
N SER A 69 5.01 8.67 -16.72
CA SER A 69 4.80 8.57 -18.18
C SER A 69 5.05 7.17 -18.75
N THR A 70 5.60 6.24 -17.96
CA THR A 70 6.11 4.95 -18.42
C THR A 70 5.26 3.77 -17.96
N GLY A 71 4.49 3.91 -16.88
CA GLY A 71 3.54 2.88 -16.47
C GLY A 71 2.83 3.11 -15.14
N PHE A 72 2.06 2.10 -14.76
CA PHE A 72 1.40 2.02 -13.46
C PHE A 72 2.26 1.24 -12.47
N TYR A 73 2.11 1.55 -11.18
CA TYR A 73 2.87 0.90 -10.10
C TYR A 73 1.92 0.27 -9.09
N GLY A 74 2.17 -0.98 -8.69
CA GLY A 74 1.39 -1.67 -7.68
C GLY A 74 2.29 -2.17 -6.56
N VAL A 75 1.85 -1.97 -5.32
CA VAL A 75 2.54 -2.41 -4.11
C VAL A 75 1.81 -3.60 -3.52
N GLY A 76 2.56 -4.53 -2.97
CA GLY A 76 1.98 -5.69 -2.31
C GLY A 76 2.76 -6.04 -1.06
N ILE A 77 2.03 -6.31 0.01
CA ILE A 77 2.60 -6.55 1.34
C ILE A 77 1.92 -7.78 1.91
N ALA A 78 2.70 -8.82 2.22
CA ALA A 78 2.13 -9.98 2.87
C ALA A 78 3.07 -10.57 3.90
N GLN A 79 2.49 -11.19 4.93
CA GLN A 79 3.22 -11.89 5.97
C GLN A 79 2.76 -13.34 6.09
N SER A 80 3.68 -14.23 6.42
CA SER A 80 3.36 -15.64 6.67
C SER A 80 4.50 -16.32 7.41
N LYS A 81 4.19 -17.40 8.15
CA LYS A 81 5.20 -18.33 8.66
C LYS A 81 5.91 -19.10 7.53
N GLN A 82 5.35 -19.10 6.33
CA GLN A 82 5.92 -19.78 5.15
C GLN A 82 6.41 -18.75 4.13
N LEU A 83 7.72 -18.75 3.87
CA LEU A 83 8.40 -17.79 2.98
C LEU A 83 7.77 -17.74 1.57
N ASN A 84 7.49 -18.90 0.99
CA ASN A 84 6.92 -18.96 -0.36
C ASN A 84 5.48 -18.42 -0.39
N HIS A 85 4.73 -18.60 0.70
CA HIS A 85 3.37 -18.09 0.79
C HIS A 85 3.36 -16.57 0.89
N SER A 86 4.17 -15.98 1.78
CA SER A 86 4.26 -14.51 1.90
C SER A 86 4.70 -13.87 0.58
N ARG A 87 5.72 -14.43 -0.09
CA ARG A 87 6.18 -13.92 -1.38
C ARG A 87 5.09 -13.94 -2.46
N ARG A 88 4.35 -15.05 -2.59
CA ARG A 88 3.27 -15.17 -3.59
C ARG A 88 2.08 -14.27 -3.27
N ALA A 89 1.70 -14.18 -2.00
CA ALA A 89 0.61 -13.32 -1.55
C ALA A 89 0.94 -11.83 -1.76
N ALA A 90 2.16 -11.40 -1.47
CA ALA A 90 2.61 -10.03 -1.73
C ALA A 90 2.56 -9.71 -3.22
N ARG A 91 3.08 -10.61 -4.07
CA ARG A 91 3.00 -10.43 -5.52
C ARG A 91 1.55 -10.33 -6.01
N LEU A 92 0.67 -11.22 -5.56
CA LEU A 92 -0.74 -11.22 -5.94
C LEU A 92 -1.43 -9.92 -5.50
N GLN A 93 -1.14 -9.41 -4.31
CA GLN A 93 -1.66 -8.11 -3.88
C GLN A 93 -1.17 -6.96 -4.77
N ALA A 94 0.10 -6.96 -5.17
CA ALA A 94 0.63 -5.96 -6.09
C ALA A 94 -0.04 -6.02 -7.48
N GLU A 95 -0.35 -7.23 -7.97
CA GLU A 95 -1.13 -7.42 -9.19
C GLU A 95 -2.55 -6.86 -9.05
N PHE A 96 -3.21 -7.10 -7.91
CA PHE A 96 -4.52 -6.50 -7.63
C PHE A 96 -4.49 -4.98 -7.58
N GLU A 97 -3.42 -4.38 -7.03
CA GLU A 97 -3.27 -2.93 -7.04
C GLU A 97 -3.10 -2.37 -8.45
N LEU A 98 -2.30 -3.02 -9.30
CA LEU A 98 -2.18 -2.66 -10.72
C LEU A 98 -3.52 -2.76 -11.45
N ALA A 99 -4.27 -3.83 -11.21
CA ALA A 99 -5.61 -4.03 -11.74
C ALA A 99 -6.58 -2.93 -11.30
N LYS A 100 -6.57 -2.57 -10.02
CA LYS A 100 -7.40 -1.48 -9.48
C LYS A 100 -7.07 -0.14 -10.12
N GLN A 101 -5.79 0.23 -10.22
CA GLN A 101 -5.39 1.49 -10.84
C GLN A 101 -5.82 1.56 -12.30
N THR A 102 -5.61 0.45 -13.02
CA THR A 102 -6.03 0.32 -14.40
C THR A 102 -7.54 0.45 -14.54
N GLY A 103 -8.31 -0.29 -13.73
CA GLY A 103 -9.77 -0.22 -13.69
C GLY A 103 -10.29 1.18 -13.34
N GLN A 104 -9.62 1.92 -12.46
CA GLN A 104 -9.99 3.31 -12.14
C GLN A 104 -9.80 4.25 -13.34
N GLU A 105 -8.76 4.06 -14.15
CA GLU A 105 -8.60 4.81 -15.41
C GLU A 105 -9.77 4.56 -16.37
N PHE A 106 -10.29 3.32 -16.39
CA PHE A 106 -11.47 2.94 -17.16
C PHE A 106 -12.78 3.48 -16.63
N SER A 107 -13.08 3.30 -15.34
CA SER A 107 -14.31 3.82 -14.74
C SER A 107 -14.38 5.35 -14.85
N GLY A 108 -13.23 6.04 -14.85
CA GLY A 108 -13.17 7.46 -15.19
C GLY A 108 -13.54 7.78 -16.65
N SER A 109 -13.24 6.87 -17.59
CA SER A 109 -13.70 6.96 -19.00
C SER A 109 -15.20 6.83 -19.08
N GLU A 110 -15.76 5.84 -18.38
CA GLU A 110 -17.19 5.55 -18.35
C GLU A 110 -18.00 6.76 -17.88
N ARG A 111 -17.63 7.37 -16.75
CA ARG A 111 -18.34 8.54 -16.22
C ARG A 111 -18.32 9.73 -17.19
N SER A 112 -17.25 9.88 -17.97
CA SER A 112 -17.16 10.91 -19.02
C SER A 112 -18.13 10.61 -20.18
N PHE A 113 -18.45 9.34 -20.41
CA PHE A 113 -19.36 8.88 -21.46
C PHE A 113 -20.84 8.90 -21.00
N GLU A 114 -21.14 8.54 -19.75
CA GLU A 114 -22.51 8.63 -19.19
C GLU A 114 -23.05 10.06 -19.24
N GLN A 115 -22.19 11.07 -19.05
CA GLN A 115 -22.57 12.47 -19.26
C GLN A 115 -23.03 12.80 -20.70
N GLY A 116 -22.80 11.89 -21.67
CA GLY A 116 -23.20 12.01 -23.06
C GLY A 116 -24.27 11.01 -23.54
N GLY A 117 -24.80 10.12 -22.70
CA GLY A 117 -25.73 9.04 -23.11
C GLY A 117 -27.00 8.94 -22.26
N ALA A 118 -28.16 8.77 -22.90
CA ALA A 118 -29.49 8.82 -22.24
C ALA A 118 -30.19 7.46 -22.01
N SER A 119 -29.62 6.31 -22.44
CA SER A 119 -30.39 5.06 -22.62
C SER A 119 -30.16 3.94 -21.60
N GLY A 120 -29.34 4.11 -20.56
CA GLY A 120 -29.25 3.17 -19.41
C GLY A 120 -28.58 1.79 -19.65
N GLU A 121 -28.41 1.33 -20.89
CA GLU A 121 -27.76 0.03 -21.22
C GLU A 121 -26.22 0.01 -21.08
N VAL A 122 -25.62 1.13 -20.68
CA VAL A 122 -24.17 1.39 -20.75
C VAL A 122 -23.38 0.71 -19.63
N ASN A 123 -23.97 0.60 -18.44
CA ASN A 123 -23.26 0.24 -17.22
C ASN A 123 -22.83 -1.25 -17.20
N THR A 124 -23.69 -2.14 -17.71
CA THR A 124 -23.41 -3.59 -17.79
C THR A 124 -22.33 -3.94 -18.80
N GLN A 125 -22.33 -3.30 -19.98
CA GLN A 125 -21.30 -3.52 -21.00
C GLN A 125 -19.92 -3.00 -20.54
N THR A 126 -19.91 -1.90 -19.78
CA THR A 126 -18.67 -1.30 -19.30
C THR A 126 -18.03 -2.11 -18.15
N THR A 127 -18.85 -2.63 -17.24
CA THR A 127 -18.36 -3.53 -16.17
C THR A 127 -17.67 -4.77 -16.77
N PHE A 128 -18.31 -5.42 -17.76
CA PHE A 128 -17.73 -6.56 -18.46
C PHE A 128 -16.39 -6.23 -19.13
N LEU A 129 -16.27 -5.04 -19.73
CA LEU A 129 -15.03 -4.58 -20.36
C LEU A 129 -13.91 -4.39 -19.33
N ILE A 130 -14.22 -3.79 -18.19
CA ILE A 130 -13.27 -3.59 -17.08
C ILE A 130 -12.74 -4.94 -16.60
N ASP A 131 -13.62 -5.90 -16.35
CA ASP A 131 -13.26 -7.24 -15.89
C ASP A 131 -12.32 -7.94 -16.88
N GLN A 132 -12.67 -7.93 -18.18
CA GLN A 132 -11.85 -8.57 -19.22
C GLN A 132 -10.45 -7.97 -19.35
N ILE A 133 -10.32 -6.66 -19.09
CA ILE A 133 -9.04 -5.95 -19.14
C ILE A 133 -8.23 -6.23 -17.88
N VAL A 134 -8.85 -6.19 -16.71
CA VAL A 134 -8.22 -6.56 -15.44
C VAL A 134 -7.66 -7.99 -15.51
N ASP A 135 -8.44 -8.93 -16.04
CA ASP A 135 -8.04 -10.33 -16.22
C ASP A 135 -6.87 -10.51 -17.19
N SER A 136 -6.63 -9.55 -18.09
CA SER A 136 -5.54 -9.61 -19.07
C SER A 136 -4.19 -9.13 -18.52
N ILE A 137 -4.17 -8.37 -17.42
CA ILE A 137 -2.95 -7.76 -16.84
C ILE A 137 -1.89 -8.81 -16.45
N PRO A 138 -2.24 -9.94 -15.79
CA PRO A 138 -1.25 -10.96 -15.46
C PRO A 138 -0.64 -11.63 -16.69
N VAL A 139 -1.31 -11.58 -17.85
CA VAL A 139 -0.92 -12.28 -19.08
C VAL A 139 0.02 -11.44 -19.94
N VAL A 140 -0.13 -10.11 -19.95
CA VAL A 140 0.67 -9.22 -20.82
C VAL A 140 2.05 -8.85 -20.26
N GLY A 141 2.29 -9.12 -18.98
CA GLY A 141 3.61 -9.01 -18.37
C GLY A 141 3.82 -7.68 -17.65
N TYR A 142 3.75 -7.73 -16.32
CA TYR A 142 4.30 -6.72 -15.43
C TYR A 142 5.77 -7.03 -15.11
N GLN A 143 6.50 -6.02 -14.67
CA GLN A 143 7.89 -6.13 -14.24
C GLN A 143 7.97 -6.03 -12.71
N ILE A 144 8.82 -6.84 -12.10
CA ILE A 144 9.17 -6.66 -10.68
C ILE A 144 10.23 -5.56 -10.62
N VAL A 145 9.87 -4.41 -10.05
CA VAL A 145 10.80 -3.28 -9.89
C VAL A 145 11.67 -3.51 -8.66
N ASP A 146 11.05 -3.89 -7.56
CA ASP A 146 11.74 -4.20 -6.32
C ASP A 146 10.98 -5.28 -5.53
N GLN A 147 11.73 -6.07 -4.77
CA GLN A 147 11.20 -7.05 -3.85
C GLN A 147 12.10 -7.15 -2.62
N LYS A 148 11.51 -6.90 -1.44
CA LYS A 148 12.19 -7.04 -0.15
C LYS A 148 11.54 -8.15 0.65
N LEU A 149 12.36 -9.00 1.27
CA LEU A 149 11.90 -10.00 2.23
C LEU A 149 12.62 -9.78 3.55
N THR A 150 11.86 -9.69 4.63
CA THR A 150 12.37 -9.55 5.98
C THR A 150 11.74 -10.60 6.90
N THR A 151 12.41 -10.88 8.01
CA THR A 151 11.86 -11.76 9.05
C THR A 151 11.67 -10.94 10.30
N ILE A 152 10.43 -10.83 10.76
CA ILE A 152 10.07 -10.07 11.95
C ILE A 152 9.18 -10.97 12.80
N ASN A 153 9.47 -11.07 14.10
CA ASN A 153 8.68 -11.86 15.06
C ASN A 153 8.40 -13.31 14.62
N GLY A 154 9.37 -13.96 13.95
CA GLY A 154 9.25 -15.35 13.48
C GLY A 154 8.35 -15.53 12.25
N GLN A 155 7.95 -14.45 11.58
CA GLN A 155 7.18 -14.46 10.34
C GLN A 155 8.01 -13.84 9.21
N PHE A 156 7.77 -14.30 7.98
CA PHE A 156 8.34 -13.72 6.78
C PHE A 156 7.41 -12.63 6.26
N HIS A 157 7.92 -11.42 6.14
CA HIS A 157 7.26 -10.28 5.53
C HIS A 157 7.85 -10.11 4.13
N ALA A 158 6.98 -10.09 3.13
CA ALA A 158 7.35 -9.89 1.75
C ALA A 158 6.70 -8.60 1.25
N TYR A 159 7.51 -7.76 0.62
CA TYR A 159 7.11 -6.52 -0.02
C TYR A 159 7.44 -6.68 -1.50
N THR A 160 6.51 -6.40 -2.39
CA THR A 160 6.73 -6.44 -3.84
C THR A 160 6.23 -5.16 -4.48
N LEU A 161 7.07 -4.54 -5.31
CA LEU A 161 6.73 -3.43 -6.17
C LEU A 161 6.70 -3.93 -7.61
N LEU A 162 5.54 -3.81 -8.25
CA LEU A 162 5.35 -4.14 -9.65
C LEU A 162 5.17 -2.88 -10.48
N LYS A 163 5.61 -2.95 -11.73
CA LYS A 163 5.33 -1.95 -12.75
C LYS A 163 4.62 -2.61 -13.92
N LEU A 164 3.52 -2.02 -14.35
CA LEU A 164 2.86 -2.37 -15.61
C LEU A 164 3.22 -1.30 -16.64
N PRO A 165 4.17 -1.58 -17.56
CA PRO A 165 4.50 -0.65 -18.61
C PRO A 165 3.28 -0.38 -19.48
N TYR A 166 3.17 0.87 -19.89
CA TYR A 166 2.10 1.34 -20.73
C TYR A 166 2.04 0.67 -22.11
N GLU A 167 3.19 0.22 -22.61
CA GLU A 167 3.29 -0.55 -23.84
C GLU A 167 2.63 -1.93 -23.71
N GLU A 168 2.94 -2.66 -22.64
CA GLU A 168 2.35 -3.98 -22.37
C GLU A 168 0.85 -3.87 -22.12
N PHE A 169 0.44 -2.83 -21.38
CA PHE A 169 -0.96 -2.53 -21.19
C PHE A 169 -1.68 -2.24 -22.52
N ASN A 170 -1.09 -1.43 -23.40
CA ASN A 170 -1.66 -1.16 -24.73
C ASN A 170 -1.77 -2.43 -25.59
N LYS A 171 -0.79 -3.35 -25.51
CA LYS A 171 -0.90 -4.65 -26.20
C LYS A 171 -2.09 -5.45 -25.69
N ALA A 172 -2.35 -5.42 -24.39
CA ALA A 172 -3.54 -6.06 -23.79
C ALA A 172 -4.82 -5.49 -24.41
N LEU A 173 -4.93 -4.16 -24.47
CA LEU A 173 -6.07 -3.49 -25.06
C LEU A 173 -6.29 -3.86 -26.52
N GLN A 174 -5.22 -3.87 -27.31
CA GLN A 174 -5.29 -4.25 -28.72
C GLN A 174 -5.77 -5.69 -28.90
N GLN A 175 -5.29 -6.62 -28.07
CA GLN A 175 -5.73 -8.02 -28.11
C GLN A 175 -7.21 -8.18 -27.74
N LEU A 176 -7.68 -7.42 -26.75
CA LEU A 176 -9.08 -7.45 -26.31
C LEU A 176 -9.99 -6.77 -27.33
N LYS A 177 -9.54 -5.66 -27.91
CA LYS A 177 -10.20 -4.96 -29.02
C LYS A 177 -10.35 -5.87 -30.23
N ALA A 178 -9.31 -6.61 -30.61
CA ALA A 178 -9.35 -7.57 -31.72
C ALA A 178 -10.33 -8.74 -31.49
N LYS A 179 -10.65 -9.05 -30.24
CA LYS A 179 -11.65 -10.07 -29.88
C LYS A 179 -13.07 -9.51 -29.79
N SER A 180 -13.24 -8.18 -29.81
CA SER A 180 -14.55 -7.53 -29.70
C SER A 180 -15.16 -7.29 -31.08
N ASN A 181 -16.42 -7.69 -31.24
CA ASN A 181 -17.21 -7.44 -32.45
C ASN A 181 -18.23 -6.30 -32.27
N ASN A 182 -18.25 -5.65 -31.11
CA ASN A 182 -19.23 -4.60 -30.78
C ASN A 182 -18.64 -3.21 -31.04
N ASN A 183 -19.22 -2.47 -31.99
CA ASN A 183 -18.80 -1.11 -32.35
C ASN A 183 -18.83 -0.12 -31.17
N ALA A 184 -19.74 -0.26 -30.22
CA ALA A 184 -19.78 0.58 -29.03
C ALA A 184 -18.55 0.34 -28.15
N VAL A 185 -18.19 -0.93 -27.95
CA VAL A 185 -17.00 -1.34 -27.19
C VAL A 185 -15.71 -0.92 -27.90
N LEU A 186 -15.64 -1.03 -29.23
CA LEU A 186 -14.48 -0.57 -30.00
C LEU A 186 -14.21 0.93 -29.80
N LYS A 187 -15.27 1.75 -29.79
CA LYS A 187 -15.15 3.19 -29.49
C LYS A 187 -14.68 3.46 -28.06
N GLN A 188 -15.07 2.63 -27.08
CA GLN A 188 -14.59 2.75 -25.71
C GLN A 188 -13.09 2.50 -25.60
N PHE A 189 -12.58 1.51 -26.35
CA PHE A 189 -11.14 1.28 -26.45
C PHE A 189 -10.41 2.48 -27.08
N ASP A 190 -10.93 3.03 -28.18
CA ASP A 190 -10.32 4.20 -28.85
C ASP A 190 -10.28 5.44 -27.94
N ASP A 191 -11.36 5.70 -27.22
CA ASP A 191 -11.43 6.82 -26.28
C ASP A 191 -10.42 6.68 -25.14
N LEU A 192 -10.31 5.48 -24.60
CA LEU A 192 -9.34 5.19 -23.55
C LEU A 192 -7.90 5.35 -24.06
N GLU A 193 -7.55 4.76 -25.21
CA GLU A 193 -6.20 4.90 -25.79
C GLU A 193 -5.82 6.37 -25.95
N ARG A 194 -6.77 7.19 -26.43
CA ARG A 194 -6.61 8.64 -26.54
C ARG A 194 -6.39 9.32 -25.19
N ARG A 195 -7.19 8.99 -24.16
CA ARG A 195 -7.07 9.56 -22.80
C ARG A 195 -5.73 9.18 -22.16
N LEU A 196 -5.31 7.92 -22.29
CA LEU A 196 -4.03 7.44 -21.78
C LEU A 196 -2.86 8.12 -22.49
N GLY A 197 -2.93 8.24 -23.82
CA GLY A 197 -1.92 8.98 -24.59
C GLY A 197 -1.81 10.44 -24.15
N LYS A 198 -2.94 11.12 -23.95
CA LYS A 198 -2.97 12.49 -23.41
C LYS A 198 -2.33 12.56 -22.03
N ARG A 199 -2.70 11.64 -21.12
CA ARG A 199 -2.19 11.61 -19.74
C ARG A 199 -0.69 11.36 -19.68
N ARG A 200 -0.18 10.45 -20.53
CA ARG A 200 1.26 10.19 -20.68
C ARG A 200 2.00 11.44 -21.14
N ALA A 201 1.49 12.12 -22.17
CA ALA A 201 2.08 13.35 -22.67
C ALA A 201 2.07 14.49 -21.64
N GLU A 202 0.99 14.59 -20.84
CA GLU A 202 0.91 15.55 -19.73
C GLU A 202 1.95 15.23 -18.64
N LYS A 203 2.13 13.95 -18.30
CA LYS A 203 3.16 13.50 -17.34
C LYS A 203 4.58 13.77 -17.85
N GLU A 204 4.87 13.45 -19.11
CA GLU A 204 6.16 13.76 -19.75
C GLU A 204 6.47 15.26 -19.71
N LYS A 205 5.50 16.10 -20.06
CA LYS A 205 5.65 17.56 -20.00
C LYS A 205 5.88 18.06 -18.58
N ALA A 206 5.19 17.49 -17.59
CA ALA A 206 5.38 17.84 -16.19
C ALA A 206 6.80 17.49 -15.73
N THR A 207 7.30 16.29 -16.04
CA THR A 207 8.65 15.86 -15.72
C THR A 207 9.71 16.74 -16.40
N GLN A 208 9.51 17.09 -17.68
CA GLN A 208 10.42 18.01 -18.39
C GLN A 208 10.40 19.41 -17.77
N ALA A 209 9.23 19.92 -17.40
CA ALA A 209 9.09 21.24 -16.77
C ALA A 209 9.76 21.27 -15.38
N GLU A 210 9.64 20.20 -14.59
CA GLU A 210 10.33 20.05 -13.31
C GLU A 210 11.85 20.02 -13.49
N HIS A 211 12.35 19.23 -14.43
CA HIS A 211 13.77 19.15 -14.74
C HIS A 211 14.34 20.50 -15.19
N ASN A 212 13.63 21.22 -16.08
CA ASN A 212 14.06 22.54 -16.54
C ASN A 212 14.13 23.56 -15.40
N ARG A 213 13.16 23.54 -14.47
CA ARG A 213 13.19 24.41 -13.28
C ARG A 213 14.39 24.11 -12.39
N GLU A 214 14.73 22.83 -12.22
CA GLU A 214 15.90 22.44 -11.43
C GLU A 214 17.21 22.98 -12.05
N LEU A 215 17.35 22.87 -13.37
CA LEU A 215 18.48 23.44 -14.10
C LEU A 215 18.57 24.97 -13.95
N GLU A 216 17.46 25.68 -14.10
CA GLU A 216 17.40 27.14 -13.90
C GLU A 216 17.81 27.55 -12.47
N LEU A 217 17.40 26.78 -11.46
CA LEU A 217 17.80 27.03 -10.07
C LEU A 217 19.29 26.77 -9.84
N ILE A 218 19.85 25.73 -10.44
CA ILE A 218 21.29 25.44 -10.38
C ILE A 218 22.08 26.54 -11.09
N GLU A 219 21.63 26.99 -12.27
CA GLU A 219 22.24 28.10 -13.00
C GLU A 219 22.18 29.40 -12.19
N ALA A 220 21.02 29.74 -11.63
CA ALA A 220 20.86 30.91 -10.77
C ALA A 220 21.77 30.83 -9.54
N ARG A 221 21.87 29.66 -8.90
CA ARG A 221 22.75 29.43 -7.74
C ARG A 221 24.22 29.55 -8.11
N THR A 222 24.65 28.97 -9.22
CA THR A 222 26.05 29.04 -9.69
C THR A 222 26.43 30.47 -10.08
N LYS A 223 25.53 31.22 -10.74
CA LYS A 223 25.71 32.64 -11.05
C LYS A 223 25.82 33.48 -9.78
N ALA A 224 25.02 33.20 -8.75
CA ALA A 224 25.08 33.89 -7.46
C ALA A 224 26.39 33.59 -6.68
N LEU A 225 26.96 32.40 -6.84
CA LEU A 225 28.20 31.99 -6.15
C LEU A 225 29.49 32.45 -6.86
N ASN A 226 29.45 32.72 -8.17
CA ASN A 226 30.58 33.21 -8.96
C ASN A 226 30.30 34.58 -9.63
N PRO A 227 30.21 35.69 -8.87
CA PRO A 227 29.90 37.01 -9.43
C PRO A 227 31.04 37.64 -10.27
N SER A 228 32.21 37.00 -10.38
CA SER A 228 33.43 37.63 -10.92
C SER A 228 33.71 37.41 -12.42
N THR A 229 32.82 36.76 -13.18
CA THR A 229 33.04 36.51 -14.62
C THR A 229 32.42 37.53 -15.57
N GLU A 230 31.52 38.41 -15.14
CA GLU A 230 30.85 39.38 -16.05
C GLU A 230 31.50 40.78 -16.11
N THR A 231 32.56 41.08 -15.34
CA THR A 231 33.14 42.45 -15.27
C THR A 231 34.53 42.62 -15.87
N LYS A 232 34.87 41.91 -16.96
CA LYS A 232 36.11 42.17 -17.73
C LYS A 232 35.87 42.11 -19.23
N ASN A 233 35.11 43.05 -19.79
CA ASN A 233 35.16 43.35 -21.23
C ASN A 233 34.67 44.75 -21.59
N ASN A 234 34.97 45.76 -20.75
CA ASN A 234 34.71 47.14 -21.13
C ASN A 234 35.70 48.10 -20.47
N SER A 235 36.98 48.04 -20.88
CA SER A 235 37.90 49.17 -20.80
C SER A 235 39.22 48.84 -21.50
N THR A 236 39.32 49.10 -22.81
CA THR A 236 40.53 49.67 -23.43
C THR A 236 40.17 50.26 -24.80
N LYS A 237 39.62 51.47 -24.80
CA LYS A 237 39.79 52.45 -25.88
C LYS A 237 39.93 53.82 -25.21
N GLY A 238 41.18 54.24 -25.08
CA GLY A 238 41.65 55.51 -24.53
C GLY A 238 43.14 55.56 -24.77
#